data_AF-A0A8H2JJB2-F1
#
_entry.id   AF-A0A8H2JJB2-F1
#
_cell.length_a   1.000
_cell.length_b   1.000
_cell.length_c   1.000
_cell.angle_alpha   90.00
_cell.angle_beta   90.00
_cell.angle_gamma   90.00
#
_symmetry.space_group_name_H-M   'P 1'
#
loop_
_entity.id
_entity.type
_entity.pdbx_description
1 polymer ?
#
loop_
_entity_poly.entity_id
_entity_poly.type
_entity_poly.pdbx_seq_one_letter_code
_entity_poly.pdbx_strand_id
1 'polypeptide(L)'
;ISSNKVANTLSYSFYKKLRKVLADNQKSYLYETNVGAGLPLIDTIKLLHLSGENITKIKGVFSGTLSYLFNNFSAKDAPFSEILKEAIDNGYTEPDPREDLCGNDVGRKLLILARELDLQNEFEEIDIQNLIPEHLREGDVSDFFNKLTEFDPI
;
A
#
# COMPACT_ATOMS: atom_id res chain seq x y z
N ILE A 1 1.40 18.51 -8.24
CA ILE A 1 1.05 17.83 -6.96
C ILE A 1 0.11 16.70 -7.31
N SER A 2 0.29 15.50 -6.76
CA SER A 2 -0.58 14.34 -7.07
C SER A 2 -0.66 13.38 -5.89
N SER A 3 -1.83 12.78 -5.68
CA SER A 3 -2.06 11.63 -4.80
C SER A 3 -2.01 10.29 -5.55
N ASN A 4 -1.74 10.33 -6.86
CA ASN A 4 -1.68 9.13 -7.68
C ASN A 4 -0.28 8.51 -7.58
N LYS A 5 -0.23 7.25 -7.15
CA LYS A 5 0.99 6.46 -6.95
C LYS A 5 1.62 5.99 -8.26
N VAL A 6 0.85 5.86 -9.35
CA VAL A 6 1.25 5.16 -10.59
C VAL A 6 2.60 5.68 -11.12
N ALA A 7 2.76 6.99 -11.29
CA ALA A 7 4.00 7.55 -11.83
C ALA A 7 5.25 7.24 -10.99
N ASN A 8 5.06 6.97 -9.69
CA ASN A 8 6.13 6.62 -8.75
C ASN A 8 6.32 5.12 -8.58
N THR A 9 5.50 4.29 -9.21
CA THR A 9 5.54 2.82 -9.11
C THR A 9 5.66 2.13 -10.46
N LEU A 10 5.64 2.87 -11.57
CA LEU A 10 6.11 2.38 -12.89
C LEU A 10 7.60 2.04 -12.82
N SER A 11 8.17 1.55 -13.93
CA SER A 11 9.58 1.12 -13.99
C SER A 11 10.56 2.15 -13.41
N TYR A 12 11.67 1.68 -12.85
CA TYR A 12 12.72 2.55 -12.33
C TYR A 12 13.29 3.48 -13.42
N SER A 13 13.32 3.00 -14.68
CA SER A 13 13.70 3.82 -15.84
C SER A 13 12.73 4.99 -16.08
N PHE A 14 11.41 4.75 -15.98
CA PHE A 14 10.40 5.80 -16.05
C PHE A 14 10.54 6.77 -14.88
N TYR A 15 10.71 6.23 -13.66
CA TYR A 15 10.91 7.01 -12.44
C TYR A 15 12.07 8.01 -12.60
N LYS A 16 13.25 7.55 -13.04
CA LYS A 16 14.41 8.42 -13.29
C LYS A 16 14.18 9.42 -14.42
N LYS A 17 13.55 8.99 -15.52
CA LYS A 17 13.23 9.87 -16.64
C LYS A 17 12.34 11.03 -16.20
N LEU A 18 11.31 10.76 -15.41
CA LEU A 18 10.42 11.79 -14.87
C LEU A 18 11.20 12.83 -14.04
N ARG A 19 12.10 12.38 -13.17
CA ARG A 19 12.91 13.27 -12.30
C ARG A 19 13.86 14.13 -13.11
N LYS A 20 14.50 13.53 -14.11
CA LYS A 20 15.35 14.26 -15.05
C LYS A 20 14.56 15.34 -15.79
N VAL A 21 13.41 15.01 -16.38
CA VAL A 21 12.58 15.97 -17.12
C VAL A 21 12.13 17.12 -16.21
N LEU A 22 11.73 16.82 -14.97
CA LEU A 22 11.34 17.84 -13.99
C LEU A 22 12.52 18.78 -13.68
N ALA A 23 13.71 18.24 -13.43
CA ALA A 23 14.91 19.03 -13.17
C ALA A 23 15.31 19.90 -14.36
N ASP A 24 15.34 19.34 -15.58
CA ASP A 24 15.68 20.05 -16.81
C ASP A 24 14.70 21.23 -17.09
N ASN A 25 13.47 21.15 -16.57
CA ASN A 25 12.43 22.19 -16.72
C ASN A 25 12.21 23.04 -15.45
N GLN A 26 13.05 22.90 -14.43
CA GLN A 26 12.92 23.61 -13.14
C GLN A 26 11.52 23.45 -12.50
N LYS A 27 10.98 22.23 -12.56
CA LYS A 27 9.68 21.87 -11.96
C LYS A 27 9.86 20.86 -10.83
N SER A 28 8.88 20.87 -9.92
CA SER A 28 8.81 19.92 -8.81
C SER A 28 7.56 19.06 -8.92
N TYR A 29 7.70 17.77 -8.60
CA TYR A 29 6.60 16.84 -8.46
C TYR A 29 6.43 16.46 -6.99
N LEU A 30 5.37 16.98 -6.38
CA LEU A 30 5.04 16.73 -4.97
C LEU A 30 3.99 15.64 -4.87
N TYR A 31 4.22 14.65 -4.00
CA TYR A 31 3.41 13.45 -3.86
C TYR A 31 3.40 12.90 -2.43
N GLU A 32 3.52 13.78 -1.43
CA GLU A 32 3.53 13.42 0.00
C GLU A 32 2.37 12.47 0.37
N THR A 33 1.19 12.71 -0.20
CA THR A 33 -0.02 11.95 0.08
C THR A 33 -0.03 10.52 -0.46
N ASN A 34 0.96 10.13 -1.26
CA ASN A 34 1.08 8.76 -1.74
C ASN A 34 1.32 7.76 -0.60
N VAL A 35 2.02 8.17 0.46
CA VAL A 35 2.33 7.31 1.61
C VAL A 35 2.06 8.06 2.90
N GLY A 36 1.22 7.49 3.78
CA GLY A 36 0.90 8.14 5.06
C GLY A 36 -0.14 9.26 4.97
N ALA A 37 -0.80 9.45 3.83
CA ALA A 37 -1.85 10.46 3.61
C ALA A 37 -1.40 11.88 3.98
N GLY A 38 -1.82 12.41 5.13
CA GLY A 38 -1.42 13.75 5.59
C GLY A 38 -0.12 13.79 6.40
N LEU A 39 0.48 12.63 6.69
CA LEU A 39 1.70 12.55 7.49
C LEU A 39 2.91 12.95 6.63
N PRO A 40 3.89 13.69 7.19
CA PRO A 40 5.08 14.13 6.46
C PRO A 40 6.11 12.99 6.35
N LEU A 41 5.72 11.85 5.78
CA LEU A 41 6.54 10.65 5.74
C LEU A 41 7.60 10.68 4.63
N ILE A 42 7.22 11.04 3.40
CA ILE A 42 8.12 11.04 2.24
C ILE A 42 9.19 12.10 2.43
N ASP A 43 8.77 13.33 2.76
CA ASP A 43 9.70 14.42 3.03
C ASP A 43 10.65 14.11 4.21
N THR A 44 10.16 13.47 5.29
CA THR A 44 11.02 13.07 6.42
C THR A 44 12.08 12.06 6.00
N ILE A 45 11.69 11.00 5.30
CA ILE A 45 12.64 9.96 4.83
C ILE A 45 13.68 10.56 3.89
N LYS A 46 13.23 11.41 2.96
CA LYS A 46 14.11 12.10 2.03
C LYS A 46 15.09 13.05 2.73
N LEU A 47 14.63 13.82 3.71
CA LEU A 47 15.49 14.73 4.49
C LEU A 47 16.56 13.97 5.28
N LEU A 48 16.19 12.86 5.93
CA LEU A 48 17.14 12.01 6.64
C LEU A 48 18.21 11.46 5.68
N HIS A 49 17.79 10.89 4.56
CA HIS A 49 18.70 10.36 3.53
C HIS A 49 19.66 11.42 2.99
N LEU A 50 19.14 12.59 2.60
CA LEU A 50 19.95 13.70 2.08
C LEU A 50 20.89 14.31 3.14
N SER A 51 20.57 14.16 4.43
CA SER A 51 21.44 14.58 5.53
C SER A 51 22.58 13.60 5.82
N GLY A 52 22.63 12.47 5.12
CA GLY A 52 23.64 11.43 5.31
C GLY A 52 23.31 10.44 6.43
N GLU A 53 22.08 10.44 6.95
CA GLU A 53 21.64 9.46 7.93
C GLU A 53 21.52 8.07 7.30
N ASN A 54 21.95 7.05 8.04
CA ASN A 54 21.88 5.67 7.57
C ASN A 54 20.55 5.02 7.98
N ILE A 55 19.55 5.08 7.11
CA ILE A 55 18.27 4.41 7.31
C ILE A 55 18.44 2.91 7.09
N THR A 56 18.50 2.15 8.18
CA THR A 56 18.70 0.68 8.12
C THR A 56 17.41 -0.11 7.96
N LYS A 57 16.26 0.47 8.36
CA LYS A 57 14.97 -0.22 8.29
C LYS A 57 13.78 0.73 8.39
N ILE A 58 12.76 0.47 7.56
CA ILE A 58 11.43 1.07 7.67
C ILE A 58 10.44 -0.05 8.02
N LYS A 59 9.60 0.17 9.03
CA LYS A 59 8.47 -0.69 9.37
C LYS A 59 7.27 0.18 9.71
N GLY A 60 6.08 -0.28 9.35
CA GLY A 60 4.85 0.44 9.66
C GLY A 60 3.63 -0.26 9.09
N VAL A 61 2.46 0.26 9.45
CA VAL A 61 1.18 -0.13 8.86
C VAL A 61 0.80 0.95 7.85
N PHE A 62 0.75 0.57 6.58
CA PHE A 62 0.57 1.51 5.47
C PHE A 62 -0.82 1.47 4.84
N SER A 63 -1.74 0.63 5.34
CA SER A 63 -3.13 0.55 4.90
C SER A 63 -4.08 0.82 6.06
N GLY A 64 -5.01 1.75 5.87
CA GLY A 64 -6.06 2.07 6.85
C GLY A 64 -7.02 0.90 7.02
N THR A 65 -7.46 0.30 5.91
CA THR A 65 -8.32 -0.88 5.89
C THR A 65 -7.69 -2.05 6.64
N LEU A 66 -6.45 -2.42 6.32
CA LEU A 66 -5.77 -3.52 6.99
C LEU A 66 -5.52 -3.20 8.47
N SER A 67 -5.17 -1.94 8.80
CA SER A 67 -5.04 -1.51 10.19
C SER A 67 -6.34 -1.74 10.96
N TYR A 68 -7.48 -1.30 10.42
CA TYR A 68 -8.79 -1.51 11.04
C TYR A 68 -9.08 -3.00 11.22
N LEU A 69 -8.94 -3.81 10.16
CA LEU A 69 -9.22 -5.25 10.19
C LEU A 69 -8.39 -5.96 11.27
N PHE A 70 -7.07 -5.79 11.27
CA PHE A 70 -6.20 -6.49 12.21
C PHE A 70 -6.30 -5.96 13.65
N ASN A 71 -6.56 -4.67 13.84
CA ASN A 71 -6.80 -4.13 15.19
C ASN A 71 -8.10 -4.69 15.80
N ASN A 72 -9.15 -4.85 14.99
CA ASN A 72 -10.41 -5.45 15.47
C ASN A 72 -10.27 -6.96 15.64
N PHE A 73 -9.62 -7.65 14.69
CA PHE A 73 -9.43 -9.12 14.75
C PHE A 73 -8.55 -9.56 15.91
N SER A 74 -7.56 -8.75 16.29
CA SER A 74 -6.73 -9.05 17.47
C SER A 74 -7.40 -8.72 18.81
N ALA A 75 -8.41 -7.84 18.82
CA ALA A 75 -9.06 -7.37 20.03
C ALA A 75 -10.40 -8.07 20.33
N LYS A 76 -11.10 -8.56 19.30
CA LYS A 76 -12.41 -9.23 19.40
C LYS A 76 -12.21 -10.74 19.27
N ASP A 77 -12.97 -11.50 20.05
CA ASP A 77 -13.12 -12.95 19.85
C ASP A 77 -14.20 -13.19 18.80
N ALA A 78 -13.87 -12.88 17.54
CA ALA A 78 -14.78 -12.96 16.41
C ALA A 78 -14.06 -13.49 15.14
N PRO A 79 -14.76 -14.20 14.25
CA PRO A 79 -14.20 -14.65 12.99
C PRO A 79 -13.72 -13.48 12.12
N PHE A 80 -12.71 -13.70 11.28
CA PHE A 80 -12.19 -12.66 10.38
C PHE A 80 -13.26 -12.23 9.37
N SER A 81 -14.08 -13.17 8.91
CA SER A 81 -15.19 -12.89 7.98
C SER A 81 -16.20 -11.88 8.52
N GLU A 82 -16.50 -11.92 9.82
CA GLU A 82 -17.41 -10.99 10.48
C GLU A 82 -16.84 -9.58 10.53
N ILE A 83 -15.55 -9.46 10.85
CA ILE A 83 -14.86 -8.17 10.93
C ILE A 83 -14.66 -7.57 9.55
N LEU A 84 -14.36 -8.40 8.55
CA LEU A 84 -14.30 -7.98 7.15
C LEU A 84 -15.67 -7.46 6.70
N LYS A 85 -16.76 -8.16 7.03
CA LYS A 85 -18.11 -7.72 6.73
C LYS A 85 -18.47 -6.41 7.43
N GLU A 86 -18.11 -6.24 8.71
CA GLU A 86 -18.27 -4.98 9.43
C GLU A 86 -17.50 -3.84 8.73
N ALA A 87 -16.28 -4.09 8.28
CA ALA A 87 -15.49 -3.09 7.55
C ALA A 87 -16.14 -2.69 6.21
N ILE A 88 -16.70 -3.67 5.48
CA ILE A 88 -17.43 -3.44 4.22
C ILE A 88 -18.69 -2.60 4.48
N ASP A 89 -19.51 -2.99 5.46
CA ASP A 89 -20.77 -2.33 5.79
C ASP A 89 -20.57 -0.88 6.27
N ASN A 90 -19.43 -0.61 6.94
CA ASN A 90 -19.04 0.73 7.36
C ASN A 90 -18.32 1.55 6.26
N GLY A 91 -18.08 0.98 5.08
CA GLY A 91 -17.39 1.66 3.98
C GLY A 91 -15.90 1.91 4.24
N TYR A 92 -15.25 1.05 5.03
CA TYR A 92 -13.81 1.12 5.30
C TYR A 92 -12.95 0.36 4.28
N THR A 93 -13.57 -0.41 3.39
CA THR A 93 -12.89 -1.09 2.27
C THR A 93 -13.18 -0.36 0.96
N GLU A 94 -12.40 -0.67 -0.07
CA GLU A 94 -12.80 -0.42 -1.46
C GLU A 94 -14.09 -1.20 -1.82
N PRO A 95 -14.80 -0.82 -2.91
CA PRO A 95 -16.00 -1.55 -3.36
C PRO A 95 -15.76 -3.05 -3.60
N ASP A 96 -14.53 -3.39 -3.99
CA ASP A 96 -14.01 -4.75 -3.99
C ASP A 96 -12.92 -4.88 -2.91
N PRO A 97 -13.21 -5.55 -1.77
CA PRO A 97 -12.25 -5.67 -0.66
C PRO A 97 -10.97 -6.42 -1.04
N ARG A 98 -10.96 -7.15 -2.16
CA ARG A 98 -9.77 -7.84 -2.66
C ARG A 98 -8.64 -6.85 -2.99
N GLU A 99 -8.98 -5.63 -3.40
CA GLU A 99 -8.01 -4.57 -3.68
C GLU A 99 -7.22 -4.16 -2.41
N ASP A 100 -7.86 -4.17 -1.24
CA ASP A 100 -7.20 -3.92 0.05
C ASP A 100 -6.40 -5.15 0.53
N LEU A 101 -6.99 -6.34 0.43
CA LEU A 101 -6.46 -7.59 0.99
C LEU A 101 -5.29 -8.17 0.18
N CYS A 102 -5.19 -7.85 -1.12
CA CYS A 102 -4.11 -8.35 -1.95
C CYS A 102 -2.73 -7.75 -1.59
N GLY A 103 -2.70 -6.63 -0.86
CA GLY A 103 -1.45 -5.99 -0.41
C GLY A 103 -0.74 -5.13 -1.45
N ASN A 104 -1.25 -5.05 -2.69
CA ASN A 104 -0.60 -4.30 -3.77
C ASN A 104 -0.46 -2.80 -3.47
N ASP A 105 -1.45 -2.18 -2.81
CA ASP A 105 -1.35 -0.77 -2.38
C ASP A 105 -0.23 -0.55 -1.34
N VAL A 106 -0.06 -1.49 -0.41
CA VAL A 106 1.04 -1.46 0.57
C VAL A 106 2.39 -1.65 -0.13
N GLY A 107 2.50 -2.59 -1.07
CA GLY A 107 3.70 -2.77 -1.88
C GLY A 107 4.08 -1.49 -2.65
N ARG A 108 3.11 -0.83 -3.27
CA ARG A 108 3.31 0.44 -3.98
C ARG A 108 3.84 1.54 -3.05
N LYS A 109 3.31 1.62 -1.83
CA LYS A 109 3.76 2.57 -0.81
C LYS A 109 5.21 2.31 -0.39
N LEU A 110 5.58 1.05 -0.17
CA LEU A 110 6.95 0.66 0.17
C LEU A 110 7.93 0.94 -0.98
N LEU A 111 7.53 0.69 -2.23
CA LEU A 111 8.32 1.01 -3.41
C LEU A 111 8.66 2.50 -3.49
N ILE A 112 7.69 3.35 -3.18
CA ILE A 112 7.89 4.81 -3.18
C ILE A 112 8.93 5.19 -2.13
N LEU A 113 8.82 4.67 -0.90
CA LEU A 113 9.80 4.95 0.16
C LEU A 113 11.20 4.43 -0.19
N ALA A 114 11.29 3.24 -0.78
CA ALA A 114 12.57 2.66 -1.23
C ALA A 114 13.26 3.56 -2.26
N ARG A 115 12.47 4.17 -3.18
CA ARG A 115 12.99 5.07 -4.22
C ARG A 115 13.46 6.42 -3.68
N GLU A 116 12.94 6.88 -2.55
CA GLU A 116 13.49 8.06 -1.85
C GLU A 116 14.86 7.79 -1.21
N LEU A 117 15.19 6.51 -1.01
CA LEU A 117 16.48 6.04 -0.49
C LEU A 117 17.45 5.61 -1.61
N ASP A 118 17.19 6.05 -2.85
CA ASP A 118 17.96 5.70 -4.06
C ASP A 118 18.03 4.18 -4.37
N LEU A 119 17.15 3.38 -3.78
CA LEU A 119 17.03 1.97 -4.13
C LEU A 119 16.37 1.82 -5.51
N GLN A 120 16.85 0.84 -6.28
CA GLN A 120 16.47 0.66 -7.69
C GLN A 120 15.46 -0.47 -7.91
N ASN A 121 14.77 -0.88 -6.86
CA ASN A 121 13.81 -1.98 -6.93
C ASN A 121 12.69 -1.69 -7.93
N GLU A 122 12.22 -2.76 -8.57
CA GLU A 122 10.98 -2.84 -9.30
C GLU A 122 9.86 -3.44 -8.43
N PHE A 123 8.61 -3.27 -8.86
CA PHE A 123 7.45 -3.70 -8.07
C PHE A 123 7.40 -5.23 -7.92
N GLU A 124 7.86 -5.96 -8.93
CA GLU A 124 7.91 -7.42 -8.97
C GLU A 124 8.96 -8.00 -8.00
N GLU A 125 9.89 -7.19 -7.52
CA GLU A 125 10.89 -7.58 -6.51
C GLU A 125 10.35 -7.48 -5.07
N ILE A 126 9.13 -6.95 -4.90
CA ILE A 126 8.50 -6.80 -3.59
C ILE A 126 7.80 -8.11 -3.24
N ASP A 127 8.23 -8.72 -2.14
CA ASP A 127 7.54 -9.85 -1.57
C ASP A 127 6.24 -9.39 -0.90
N ILE A 128 5.10 -9.77 -1.49
CA ILE A 128 3.76 -9.40 -1.03
C ILE A 128 3.02 -10.68 -0.64
N GLN A 129 2.73 -10.81 0.65
CA GLN A 129 1.83 -11.84 1.14
C GLN A 129 0.38 -11.43 0.86
N ASN A 130 -0.24 -12.07 -0.14
CA ASN A 130 -1.66 -11.89 -0.42
C ASN A 130 -2.51 -12.56 0.67
N LEU A 131 -3.37 -11.80 1.33
CA LEU A 131 -4.22 -12.28 2.43
C LEU A 131 -5.45 -13.06 1.95
N ILE A 132 -5.73 -13.04 0.64
CA ILE A 132 -6.88 -13.72 0.04
C ILE A 132 -6.49 -15.17 -0.28
N PRO A 133 -7.24 -16.17 0.21
CA PRO A 133 -7.10 -17.56 -0.21
C PRO A 133 -7.19 -17.69 -1.73
N GLU A 134 -6.37 -18.55 -2.35
CA GLU A 134 -6.25 -18.65 -3.81
C GLU A 134 -7.59 -18.84 -4.54
N HIS A 135 -8.47 -19.66 -3.98
CA HIS A 135 -9.80 -19.96 -4.53
C HIS A 135 -10.80 -18.78 -4.44
N LEU A 136 -10.46 -17.70 -3.72
CA LEU A 136 -11.27 -16.49 -3.57
C LEU A 136 -10.72 -15.28 -4.33
N ARG A 137 -9.58 -15.43 -5.02
CA ARG A 137 -8.94 -14.31 -5.73
C ARG A 137 -9.63 -13.93 -7.03
N GLU A 138 -10.28 -14.88 -7.68
CA GLU A 138 -10.94 -14.71 -8.98
C GLU A 138 -12.47 -14.76 -8.84
N GLY A 139 -13.17 -14.33 -9.89
CA GLY A 139 -14.63 -14.30 -9.95
C GLY A 139 -15.25 -12.96 -9.59
N ASP A 140 -16.58 -12.94 -9.52
CA ASP A 140 -17.35 -11.72 -9.29
C ASP A 140 -17.32 -11.31 -7.81
N VAL A 141 -17.42 -10.00 -7.55
CA VAL A 141 -17.43 -9.44 -6.19
C VAL A 141 -18.58 -10.01 -5.36
N SER A 142 -19.73 -10.29 -5.98
CA SER A 142 -20.87 -10.94 -5.32
C SER A 142 -20.53 -12.34 -4.83
N ASP A 143 -19.78 -13.11 -5.61
CA ASP A 143 -19.37 -14.47 -5.24
C ASP A 143 -18.35 -14.43 -4.11
N PHE A 144 -17.45 -13.44 -4.12
CA PHE A 144 -16.54 -13.19 -3.01
C PHE A 144 -17.31 -12.92 -1.71
N PHE A 145 -18.36 -12.09 -1.74
CA PHE A 145 -19.18 -11.82 -0.56
C PHE A 145 -19.94 -13.06 -0.04
N ASN A 146 -20.36 -13.95 -0.94
CA ASN A 146 -21.03 -15.19 -0.54
C ASN A 146 -20.09 -16.20 0.12
N LYS A 147 -18.77 -16.04 -0.07
CA LYS A 147 -17.74 -16.97 0.41
C LYS A 147 -16.86 -16.39 1.52
N LEU A 148 -17.26 -15.29 2.16
CA LEU A 148 -16.44 -14.63 3.20
C LEU A 148 -16.06 -15.56 4.35
N THR A 149 -16.93 -16.49 4.74
CA THR A 149 -16.67 -17.47 5.80
C THR A 149 -15.53 -18.44 5.47
N GLU A 150 -15.14 -18.56 4.20
CA GLU A 150 -13.99 -19.38 3.77
C GLU A 150 -12.64 -18.72 4.16
N PHE A 151 -12.65 -17.49 4.69
CA PHE A 151 -11.47 -16.87 5.34
C PHE A 151 -11.22 -17.38 6.76
N ASP A 152 -12.23 -17.93 7.43
CA ASP A 152 -12.11 -18.32 8.82
C ASP A 152 -11.38 -19.68 8.92
N PRO A 153 -10.47 -19.86 9.88
CA PRO A 153 -9.86 -21.15 10.13
C PRO A 153 -10.94 -22.17 10.53
N ILE A 154 -10.81 -23.41 10.01
CA ILE A 154 -11.65 -24.57 10.37
C ILE A 154 -11.38 -24.99 11.81
#